data_AF-A0A6P2FS54-F1
#
_entry.id   AF-A0A6P2FS54-F1
#
_cell.length_a   1.000
_cell.length_b   1.000
_cell.length_c   1.000
_cell.angle_alpha   90.00
_cell.angle_beta   90.00
_cell.angle_gamma   90.00
#
_symmetry.space_group_name_H-M   'P 1'
#
loop_
_entity.id
_entity.type
_entity.pdbx_description
1 polymer ?
#
loop_
_entity_poly.entity_id
_entity_poly.type
_entity_poly.pdbx_seq_one_letter_code
_entity_poly.pdbx_strand_id
1 'polypeptide(L)'
;MATDAFVYLVDTGNLWVAAAAILPAQLASLRDEVDEARSTALRALAAAAMARASQAAQPKAGSMALPETLQAFAAGLRAIAAAEQSPELDNHHWILLLYRLIDGEVLAGFGHIDDPVPGMLEREMLVEYVGTMVEMDVASDGTIINAAVRQARGVQLAPALRHLAAGGF
;
A
#
# COMPACT_ATOMS: atom_id res chain seq x y z
N MET A 1 14.90 -23.48 -1.02
CA MET A 1 14.87 -22.24 -1.83
C MET A 1 14.56 -21.11 -0.87
N ALA A 2 15.25 -19.98 -0.95
CA ALA A 2 14.83 -18.81 -0.17
C ALA A 2 13.52 -18.31 -0.79
N THR A 3 12.45 -18.34 -0.02
CA THR A 3 11.14 -17.83 -0.44
C THR A 3 11.14 -16.32 -0.24
N ASP A 4 10.75 -15.55 -1.26
CA ASP A 4 10.65 -14.09 -1.13
C ASP A 4 9.27 -13.71 -0.57
N ALA A 5 9.20 -12.53 0.05
CA ALA A 5 7.96 -11.79 0.26
C ALA A 5 7.87 -10.66 -0.77
N PHE A 6 6.68 -10.35 -1.25
CA PHE A 6 6.46 -9.34 -2.28
C PHE A 6 5.73 -8.14 -1.70
N VAL A 7 6.24 -6.94 -1.94
CA VAL A 7 5.64 -5.69 -1.44
C VAL A 7 5.28 -4.79 -2.61
N TYR A 8 4.04 -4.30 -2.59
CA TYR A 8 3.47 -3.40 -3.57
C TYR A 8 3.08 -2.09 -2.89
N LEU A 9 3.54 -0.97 -3.44
CA LEU A 9 3.09 0.36 -3.07
C LEU A 9 2.21 0.86 -4.21
N VAL A 10 0.95 1.17 -3.91
CA VAL A 10 -0.04 1.53 -4.92
C VAL A 10 -0.69 2.86 -4.57
N ASP A 11 -0.65 3.83 -5.48
CA ASP A 11 -1.46 5.06 -5.38
C ASP A 11 -2.81 4.81 -6.05
N THR A 12 -3.89 4.77 -5.27
CA THR A 12 -5.22 4.44 -5.79
C THR A 12 -5.79 5.55 -6.68
N GLY A 13 -5.27 6.78 -6.57
CA GLY A 13 -5.71 7.95 -7.34
C GLY A 13 -5.23 7.95 -8.79
N ASN A 14 -4.10 7.30 -9.08
CA ASN A 14 -3.50 7.29 -10.41
C ASN A 14 -2.96 5.92 -10.87
N LEU A 15 -3.06 4.88 -10.04
CA LEU A 15 -2.51 3.53 -10.26
C LEU A 15 -1.00 3.54 -10.54
N TRP A 16 -0.27 4.46 -9.91
CA TRP A 16 1.17 4.32 -9.76
C TRP A 16 1.46 3.10 -8.91
N VAL A 17 2.37 2.25 -9.37
CA VAL A 17 2.79 1.02 -8.70
C VAL A 17 4.30 1.01 -8.59
N ALA A 18 4.79 0.72 -7.39
CA ALA A 18 6.15 0.26 -7.17
C ALA A 18 6.11 -1.11 -6.50
N ALA A 19 6.88 -2.07 -7.00
CA ALA A 19 6.94 -3.42 -6.43
C ALA A 19 8.39 -3.84 -6.13
N ALA A 20 8.60 -4.57 -5.04
CA ALA A 20 9.90 -5.13 -4.67
C ALA A 20 9.74 -6.50 -4.01
N ALA A 21 10.63 -7.43 -4.37
CA ALA A 21 10.79 -8.68 -3.64
C ALA A 21 11.76 -8.40 -2.49
N ILE A 22 11.44 -8.90 -1.32
CA ILE A 22 12.27 -8.79 -0.12
C ILE A 22 12.47 -10.18 0.47
N LEU A 23 13.61 -10.36 1.13
CA LEU A 23 13.80 -11.57 1.92
C LEU A 23 12.93 -11.46 3.19
N PRO A 24 12.19 -12.51 3.58
CA PRO A 24 11.45 -12.55 4.84
C PRO A 24 12.26 -12.10 6.06
N ALA A 25 13.56 -12.47 6.09
CA ALA A 25 14.49 -12.07 7.14
C ALA A 25 14.66 -10.55 7.26
N GLN A 26 14.58 -9.79 6.16
CA GLN A 26 14.68 -8.33 6.19
C GLN A 26 13.47 -7.68 6.88
N LEU A 27 12.27 -8.21 6.62
CA LEU A 27 11.06 -7.73 7.30
C LEU A 27 11.07 -8.12 8.77
N ALA A 28 11.55 -9.33 9.10
CA ALA A 28 11.74 -9.78 10.48
C ALA A 28 12.70 -8.86 11.26
N SER A 29 13.86 -8.50 10.68
CA SER A 29 14.78 -7.56 11.32
C SER A 29 14.16 -6.18 11.52
N LEU A 30 13.37 -5.68 10.57
CA LEU A 30 12.66 -4.41 10.73
C LEU A 30 11.63 -4.46 11.86
N ARG A 31 10.99 -5.61 12.09
CA ARG A 31 10.05 -5.79 13.21
C ARG A 31 10.73 -5.61 14.56
N ASP A 32 11.93 -6.16 14.73
CA ASP A 32 12.71 -6.02 15.96
C ASP A 32 13.12 -4.55 16.23
N GLU A 33 13.13 -3.71 15.18
CA GLU A 33 13.50 -2.29 15.27
C GLU A 33 12.30 -1.34 15.45
N VAL A 34 11.07 -1.77 15.15
CA VAL A 34 9.87 -0.92 15.18
C VAL A 34 8.96 -1.25 16.35
N ASP A 35 8.46 -0.19 16.99
CA ASP A 35 7.47 -0.30 18.07
C ASP A 35 6.05 -0.23 17.48
N GLU A 36 5.22 -1.21 17.81
CA GLU A 36 3.80 -1.26 17.42
C GLU A 36 3.04 0.01 17.84
N ALA A 37 3.40 0.62 18.98
CA ALA A 37 2.80 1.88 19.43
C ALA A 37 2.99 3.02 18.41
N ARG A 38 3.93 2.87 17.47
CA ARG A 38 4.22 3.80 16.38
C ARG A 38 3.54 3.43 15.06
N SER A 39 2.76 2.36 14.99
CA SER A 39 2.13 1.87 13.76
C SER A 39 1.36 2.96 13.01
N THR A 40 0.51 3.73 13.70
CA THR A 40 -0.21 4.88 13.11
C THR A 40 0.73 5.94 12.55
N ALA A 41 1.80 6.29 13.28
CA ALA A 41 2.76 7.30 12.83
C ALA A 41 3.58 6.81 11.63
N LEU A 42 3.97 5.53 11.62
CA LEU A 42 4.70 4.91 10.52
C LEU A 42 3.83 4.77 9.27
N ARG A 43 2.54 4.46 9.43
CA ARG A 43 1.54 4.47 8.37
C ARG A 43 1.40 5.86 7.74
N ALA A 44 1.33 6.92 8.55
CA ALA A 44 1.29 8.30 8.05
C ALA A 44 2.58 8.70 7.29
N LEU A 45 3.75 8.29 7.80
CA LEU A 45 5.03 8.50 7.11
C LEU A 45 5.11 7.76 5.77
N ALA A 46 4.60 6.52 5.71
CA ALA A 46 4.50 5.75 4.48
C ALA A 46 3.59 6.45 3.45
N ALA A 47 2.40 6.89 3.87
CA ALA A 47 1.48 7.63 3.00
C ALA A 47 2.14 8.88 2.39
N ALA A 48 2.82 9.68 3.22
CA ALA A 48 3.50 10.89 2.75
C ALA A 48 4.67 10.57 1.79
N ALA A 49 5.44 9.52 2.06
CA ALA A 49 6.55 9.10 1.19
C ALA A 49 6.06 8.56 -0.16
N MET A 50 5.02 7.71 -0.14
CA MET A 50 4.36 7.21 -1.35
C MET A 50 3.79 8.36 -2.19
N ALA A 51 3.17 9.35 -1.53
CA ALA A 51 2.59 10.49 -2.23
C ALA A 51 3.64 11.29 -3.01
N ARG A 52 4.83 11.49 -2.42
CA ARG A 52 5.98 12.13 -3.10
C ARG A 52 6.52 11.26 -4.23
N ALA A 53 6.68 9.96 -4.01
CA ALA A 53 7.20 9.04 -5.02
C ALA A 53 6.29 8.95 -6.26
N SER A 54 4.98 8.83 -6.04
CA SER A 54 3.99 8.81 -7.11
C SER A 54 3.98 10.12 -7.92
N GLN A 55 4.15 11.27 -7.25
CA GLN A 55 4.25 12.57 -7.94
C GLN A 55 5.56 12.75 -8.73
N ALA A 56 6.66 12.21 -8.22
CA ALA A 56 7.97 12.28 -8.87
C ALA A 56 8.08 11.35 -10.10
N ALA A 57 7.32 10.26 -10.13
CA ALA A 57 7.32 9.31 -11.22
C ALA A 57 6.73 9.93 -12.50
N GLN A 58 7.58 10.26 -13.46
CA GLN A 58 7.12 10.71 -14.78
C GLN A 58 6.53 9.54 -15.59
N PRO A 59 5.44 9.72 -16.36
CA PRO A 59 4.77 8.65 -17.12
C PRO A 59 5.60 7.98 -18.23
N LYS A 60 6.84 8.40 -18.46
CA LYS A 60 7.63 8.07 -19.65
C LYS A 60 9.08 7.74 -19.32
N ALA A 61 9.33 6.74 -18.50
CA ALA A 61 10.53 5.92 -18.61
C ALA A 61 10.34 4.70 -17.72
N GLY A 62 10.67 3.52 -18.23
CA GLY A 62 11.07 2.41 -17.37
C GLY A 62 12.29 2.88 -16.59
N SER A 63 12.04 3.46 -15.41
CA SER A 63 13.06 4.15 -14.63
C SER A 63 13.48 3.25 -13.49
N MET A 64 14.80 3.14 -13.34
CA MET A 64 15.46 2.70 -12.11
C MET A 64 14.84 3.39 -10.88
N ALA A 65 14.94 2.72 -9.74
CA ALA A 65 14.44 3.20 -8.45
C ALA A 65 14.87 4.65 -8.20
N LEU A 66 13.92 5.58 -8.30
CA LEU A 66 14.13 6.96 -7.91
C LEU A 66 14.37 7.01 -6.39
N PRO A 67 15.16 7.97 -5.88
CA PRO A 67 15.35 8.15 -4.44
C PRO A 67 14.03 8.19 -3.66
N GLU A 68 13.00 8.80 -4.22
CA GLU A 68 11.66 8.89 -3.65
C GLU A 68 10.99 7.52 -3.56
N THR A 69 11.15 6.66 -4.57
CA THR A 69 10.63 5.28 -4.55
C THR A 69 11.33 4.45 -3.48
N LEU A 70 12.64 4.59 -3.32
CA LEU A 70 13.40 3.92 -2.25
C LEU A 70 12.95 4.39 -0.86
N GLN A 71 12.73 5.70 -0.68
CA GLN A 71 12.17 6.25 0.56
C GLN A 71 10.77 5.73 0.84
N ALA A 72 9.92 5.62 -0.19
CA ALA A 72 8.58 5.07 -0.07
C ALA A 72 8.62 3.59 0.37
N PHE A 73 9.50 2.77 -0.20
CA PHE A 73 9.71 1.39 0.27
C PHE A 73 10.23 1.34 1.71
N ALA A 74 11.22 2.14 2.05
CA ALA A 74 11.78 2.15 3.40
C ALA A 74 10.75 2.57 4.46
N ALA A 75 9.84 3.50 4.12
CA ALA A 75 8.74 3.89 4.99
C ALA A 75 7.66 2.80 5.03
N GLY A 76 7.28 2.25 3.87
CA GLY A 76 6.25 1.22 3.74
C GLY A 76 6.61 -0.08 4.47
N LEU A 77 7.86 -0.54 4.36
CA LEU A 77 8.34 -1.74 5.06
C LEU A 77 8.28 -1.58 6.58
N ARG A 78 8.64 -0.40 7.11
CA ARG A 78 8.50 -0.12 8.55
C ARG A 78 7.05 -0.07 8.99
N ALA A 79 6.17 0.44 8.13
CA ALA A 79 4.74 0.49 8.41
C ALA A 79 4.12 -0.92 8.41
N ILE A 80 4.50 -1.80 7.46
CA ILE A 80 4.13 -3.22 7.48
C ILE A 80 4.65 -3.90 8.75
N ALA A 81 5.95 -3.75 9.03
CA ALA A 81 6.59 -4.37 10.19
C ALA A 81 5.94 -3.97 11.52
N ALA A 82 5.46 -2.72 11.64
CA ALA A 82 4.78 -2.25 12.84
C ALA A 82 3.29 -2.63 12.91
N ALA A 83 2.69 -3.05 11.79
CA ALA A 83 1.28 -3.45 11.73
C ALA A 83 1.08 -4.95 11.94
N GLU A 84 2.10 -5.77 11.65
CA GLU A 84 1.93 -7.21 11.51
C GLU A 84 2.86 -8.03 12.40
N GLN A 85 2.25 -8.91 13.20
CA GLN A 85 2.95 -9.78 14.13
C GLN A 85 3.13 -11.22 13.59
N SER A 86 2.62 -11.57 12.41
CA SER A 86 2.63 -12.95 11.92
C SER A 86 4.05 -13.45 11.54
N PRO A 87 4.46 -14.65 11.97
CA PRO A 87 5.81 -15.19 11.73
C PRO A 87 5.99 -15.86 10.36
N GLU A 88 4.93 -16.02 9.56
CA GLU A 88 5.00 -16.69 8.26
C GLU A 88 4.93 -15.65 7.14
N LEU A 89 5.98 -15.60 6.30
CA LEU A 89 6.17 -14.60 5.25
C LEU A 89 6.53 -15.23 3.89
N ASP A 90 6.49 -16.55 3.80
CA ASP A 90 6.89 -17.29 2.61
C ASP A 90 5.85 -17.10 1.48
N ASN A 91 6.23 -16.40 0.39
CA ASN A 91 5.38 -16.06 -0.77
C ASN A 91 4.17 -15.17 -0.43
N HIS A 92 4.25 -14.36 0.63
CA HIS A 92 3.19 -13.41 0.95
C HIS A 92 3.28 -12.12 0.13
N HIS A 93 2.13 -11.58 -0.23
CA HIS A 93 2.02 -10.31 -0.94
C HIS A 93 1.43 -9.24 -0.03
N TRP A 94 2.24 -8.23 0.29
CA TRP A 94 1.84 -7.06 1.05
C TRP A 94 1.52 -5.91 0.10
N ILE A 95 0.34 -5.31 0.24
CA ILE A 95 -0.11 -4.19 -0.57
C ILE A 95 -0.34 -2.99 0.33
N LEU A 96 0.42 -1.92 0.14
CA LEU A 96 0.16 -0.62 0.75
C LEU A 96 -0.60 0.25 -0.23
N LEU A 97 -1.79 0.68 0.18
CA LEU A 97 -2.69 1.50 -0.61
C LEU A 97 -2.61 2.95 -0.15
N LEU A 98 -2.07 3.84 -0.98
CA LEU A 98 -2.13 5.27 -0.76
C LEU A 98 -3.49 5.80 -1.24
N TYR A 99 -4.25 6.31 -0.28
CA TYR A 99 -5.49 7.05 -0.51
C TYR A 99 -5.20 8.56 -0.47
N ARG A 100 -5.73 9.28 -1.45
CA ARG A 100 -5.69 10.75 -1.52
C ARG A 100 -7.10 11.30 -1.29
N LEU A 101 -7.32 11.91 -0.13
CA LEU A 101 -8.60 12.50 0.21
C LEU A 101 -8.84 13.80 -0.57
N ILE A 102 -10.11 14.19 -0.71
CA ILE A 102 -10.49 15.40 -1.47
C ILE A 102 -10.03 16.69 -0.80
N ASP A 103 -9.87 16.69 0.52
CA ASP A 103 -9.31 17.81 1.30
C ASP A 103 -7.78 17.93 1.20
N GLY A 104 -7.12 16.99 0.50
CA GLY A 104 -5.69 16.96 0.27
C GLY A 104 -4.90 16.09 1.27
N GLU A 105 -5.56 15.51 2.27
CA GLU A 105 -4.92 14.55 3.17
C GLU A 105 -4.55 13.24 2.45
N VAL A 106 -3.55 12.54 2.98
CA VAL A 106 -3.10 11.24 2.47
C VAL A 106 -3.05 10.21 3.58
N LEU A 107 -3.49 9.00 3.26
CA LEU A 107 -3.55 7.88 4.19
C LEU A 107 -3.02 6.61 3.50
N ALA A 108 -2.48 5.69 4.30
CA ALA A 108 -2.08 4.37 3.81
C ALA A 108 -3.00 3.30 4.41
N GLY A 109 -3.64 2.50 3.57
CA GLY A 109 -4.27 1.23 3.93
C GLY A 109 -3.30 0.07 3.75
N PHE A 110 -3.60 -1.06 4.40
CA PHE A 110 -2.85 -2.30 4.24
C PHE A 110 -3.77 -3.38 3.71
N GLY A 111 -3.26 -4.13 2.75
CA GLY A 111 -3.84 -5.38 2.29
C GLY A 111 -2.78 -6.46 2.27
N HIS A 112 -3.23 -7.69 2.44
CA HIS A 112 -2.42 -8.89 2.36
C HIS A 112 -3.19 -9.94 1.56
N ILE A 113 -2.46 -10.77 0.81
CA ILE A 113 -3.02 -11.90 0.08
C ILE A 113 -2.51 -13.16 0.74
N ASP A 114 -3.43 -13.91 1.33
CA ASP A 114 -3.18 -15.17 2.05
C ASP A 114 -2.76 -16.32 1.13
N ASP A 115 -3.20 -16.29 -0.14
CA ASP A 115 -2.86 -17.35 -1.11
C ASP A 115 -1.42 -17.19 -1.61
N PRO A 116 -0.53 -18.18 -1.38
CA PRO A 116 0.86 -18.09 -1.79
C PRO A 116 0.99 -18.22 -3.31
N VAL A 117 1.17 -17.09 -3.99
CA VAL A 117 1.43 -17.02 -5.43
C VAL A 117 2.94 -16.85 -5.64
N PRO A 118 3.63 -17.79 -6.32
CA PRO A 118 5.06 -17.64 -6.56
C PRO A 118 5.36 -16.46 -7.50
N GLY A 119 6.31 -15.61 -7.09
CA GLY A 119 6.78 -14.49 -7.91
C GLY A 119 5.90 -13.25 -7.81
N MET A 120 6.24 -12.22 -8.58
CA MET A 120 5.46 -10.98 -8.60
C MET A 120 4.10 -11.17 -9.27
N LEU A 121 3.04 -10.60 -8.68
CA LEU A 121 1.73 -10.49 -9.32
C LEU A 121 1.83 -9.77 -10.67
N GLU A 122 1.11 -10.32 -11.65
CA GLU A 122 0.83 -9.61 -12.89
C GLU A 122 0.01 -8.35 -12.61
N ARG A 123 0.15 -7.34 -13.47
CA ARG A 123 -0.44 -6.02 -13.25
C ARG A 123 -1.96 -6.10 -13.14
N GLU A 124 -2.59 -6.89 -13.99
CA GLU A 124 -4.03 -7.08 -14.06
C GLU A 124 -4.54 -7.66 -12.75
N MET A 125 -3.90 -8.74 -12.28
CA MET A 125 -4.23 -9.40 -11.01
C MET A 125 -4.02 -8.46 -9.81
N LEU A 126 -2.92 -7.68 -9.79
CA LEU A 126 -2.69 -6.68 -8.76
C LEU A 126 -3.82 -5.64 -8.72
N VAL A 127 -4.28 -5.15 -9.89
CA VAL A 127 -5.36 -4.16 -9.95
C VAL A 127 -6.68 -4.74 -9.44
N GLU A 128 -6.97 -6.02 -9.70
CA GLU A 128 -8.16 -6.70 -9.16
C GLU A 128 -8.12 -6.81 -7.62
N TYR A 129 -6.98 -7.22 -7.06
CA TYR A 129 -6.79 -7.25 -5.60
C TYR A 129 -6.91 -5.85 -4.99
N VAL A 130 -6.27 -4.85 -5.60
CA VAL A 130 -6.40 -3.45 -5.18
C VAL A 130 -7.86 -3.00 -5.21
N GLY A 131 -8.62 -3.35 -6.25
CA GLY A 131 -10.04 -3.02 -6.34
C GLY A 131 -10.84 -3.59 -5.19
N THR A 132 -10.65 -4.88 -4.90
CA THR A 132 -11.33 -5.58 -3.79
C THR A 132 -10.97 -4.96 -2.45
N MET A 133 -9.69 -4.67 -2.21
CA MET A 133 -9.23 -4.06 -0.96
C MET A 133 -9.77 -2.63 -0.78
N VAL A 134 -9.78 -1.83 -1.85
CA VAL A 134 -10.38 -0.48 -1.83
C VAL A 134 -11.87 -0.56 -1.54
N GLU A 135 -12.58 -1.49 -2.15
CA GLU A 135 -14.01 -1.71 -1.86
C GLU A 135 -14.23 -2.03 -0.39
N MET A 136 -13.46 -2.97 0.18
CA MET A 136 -13.56 -3.34 1.59
C MET A 136 -13.22 -2.17 2.51
N ASP A 137 -12.12 -1.46 2.26
CA ASP A 137 -11.68 -0.31 3.06
C ASP A 137 -12.71 0.82 3.07
N VAL A 138 -13.35 1.06 1.92
CA VAL A 138 -14.33 2.12 1.75
C VAL A 138 -15.73 1.73 2.26
N ALA A 139 -16.18 0.50 2.01
CA ALA A 139 -17.55 0.09 2.30
C ALA A 139 -17.74 -0.38 3.75
N SER A 140 -16.68 -0.86 4.40
CA SER A 140 -16.77 -1.41 5.75
C SER A 140 -16.81 -0.29 6.80
N ASP A 141 -17.93 -0.18 7.50
CA ASP A 141 -18.04 0.71 8.65
C ASP A 141 -16.99 0.35 9.72
N GLY A 142 -16.22 1.35 10.15
CA GLY A 142 -15.23 1.19 11.23
C GLY A 142 -13.78 1.03 10.78
N THR A 143 -13.48 0.98 9.48
CA THR A 143 -12.09 1.12 9.02
C THR A 143 -11.62 2.57 9.17
N ILE A 144 -10.32 2.76 9.42
CA ILE A 144 -9.72 4.10 9.47
C ILE A 144 -9.86 4.83 8.12
N ILE A 145 -9.88 4.08 7.01
CA ILE A 145 -10.04 4.63 5.66
C ILE A 145 -11.48 5.12 5.47
N ASN A 146 -12.50 4.30 5.74
CA ASN A 146 -13.91 4.70 5.65
C ASN A 146 -14.19 5.96 6.48
N ALA A 147 -13.74 5.98 7.74
CA ALA A 147 -13.94 7.12 8.64
C ALA A 147 -13.35 8.41 8.07
N ALA A 148 -12.12 8.35 7.55
CA ALA A 148 -11.45 9.50 6.98
C ALA A 148 -12.06 9.92 5.64
N VAL A 149 -12.44 8.98 4.78
CA VAL A 149 -13.13 9.26 3.51
C VAL A 149 -14.46 9.96 3.75
N ARG A 150 -15.25 9.52 4.74
CA ARG A 150 -16.49 10.20 5.13
C ARG A 150 -16.25 11.61 5.65
N GLN A 151 -15.23 11.80 6.49
CA GLN A 151 -14.86 13.11 7.02
C GLN A 151 -14.43 14.08 5.89
N ALA A 152 -13.61 13.61 4.97
CA ALA A 152 -13.14 14.38 3.80
C ALA A 152 -14.18 14.51 2.68
N ARG A 153 -15.33 13.81 2.80
CA ARG A 153 -16.40 13.74 1.80
C ARG A 153 -15.96 13.19 0.45
N GLY A 154 -15.02 12.25 0.47
CA GLY A 154 -14.59 11.52 -0.70
C GLY A 154 -13.09 11.30 -0.80
N VAL A 155 -12.73 10.52 -1.82
CA VAL A 155 -11.36 10.10 -2.12
C VAL A 155 -11.13 10.11 -3.63
N GLN A 156 -9.91 10.41 -4.04
CA GLN A 156 -9.49 10.37 -5.42
C GLN A 156 -9.23 8.93 -5.84
N LEU A 157 -9.92 8.48 -6.89
CA LEU A 157 -9.72 7.16 -7.49
C LEU A 157 -9.40 7.27 -8.99
N ALA A 158 -8.43 6.47 -9.41
CA ALA A 158 -8.09 6.29 -10.80
C ALA A 158 -9.30 5.76 -11.59
N PRO A 159 -9.40 6.03 -12.91
CA PRO A 159 -10.55 5.62 -13.72
C PRO A 159 -10.97 4.15 -13.57
N ALA A 160 -10.01 3.22 -13.45
CA ALA A 160 -10.31 1.79 -13.29
C ALA A 160 -11.02 1.46 -11.96
N LEU A 161 -10.84 2.28 -10.93
CA LEU A 161 -11.40 2.07 -9.58
C LEU A 161 -12.66 2.92 -9.31
N ARG A 162 -13.02 3.86 -10.21
CA ARG A 162 -14.12 4.81 -9.96
C ARG A 162 -15.49 4.16 -9.80
N HIS A 163 -15.70 2.97 -10.33
CA HIS A 163 -16.95 2.24 -10.15
C HIS A 163 -17.25 1.94 -8.67
N LEU A 164 -16.22 1.86 -7.83
CA LEU A 164 -16.32 1.67 -6.38
C LEU A 164 -16.89 2.91 -5.66
N ALA A 165 -16.66 4.11 -6.20
CA ALA A 165 -17.23 5.36 -5.67
C ALA A 165 -18.71 5.57 -6.03
N ALA A 166 -19.23 4.83 -7.02
CA ALA A 166 -20.61 5.00 -7.51
C ALA A 166 -21.67 4.46 -6.54
N GLY A 167 -21.26 3.69 -5.52
CA GLY A 167 -22.11 3.22 -4.42
C GLY A 167 -22.55 4.30 -3.42
N GLY A 168 -21.98 5.52 -3.51
CA GLY A 168 -22.22 6.61 -2.58
C GLY A 168 -21.40 6.46 -1.29
N PHE A 169 -20.56 7.46 -0.99
CA PHE A 169 -19.88 7.58 0.31
C PHE A 169 -20.77 8.31 1.31
#